data_AF-A0AA50V5E4-F1
#
_entry.id   AF-A0AA50V5E4-F1
#
_cell.length_a   1.000
_cell.length_b   1.000
_cell.length_c   1.000
_cell.angle_alpha   90.00
_cell.angle_beta   90.00
_cell.angle_gamma   90.00
#
_symmetry.space_group_name_H-M   'P 1'
#
loop_
_entity.id
_entity.type
_entity.pdbx_description
1 polymer ?
#
loop_
_entity_poly.entity_id
_entity_poly.type
_entity_poly.pdbx_seq_one_letter_code
_entity_poly.pdbx_strand_id
1 'polypeptide(L)'
;VKMVQECYTYVDKTPDKETKIKLIETLRSITEGKIYVEVERARLTNILAKIREDEGNVTEAAKIIQELQVETYGSMDKREKVELILEQM
;
A
#
# COMPACT_ATOMS: atom_id res chain seq x y z
N VAL A 1 -1.32 -12.33 -11.54
CA VAL A 1 -1.07 -10.87 -11.40
C VAL A 1 -2.33 -10.06 -11.67
N LYS A 2 -3.04 -10.28 -12.80
CA LYS A 2 -4.30 -9.56 -13.16
C LYS A 2 -5.35 -9.47 -12.04
N MET A 3 -5.52 -10.51 -11.23
CA MET A 3 -6.47 -10.48 -10.10
C MET A 3 -6.16 -9.35 -9.10
N VAL A 4 -4.90 -9.15 -8.71
CA VAL A 4 -4.53 -8.13 -7.71
C VAL A 4 -4.75 -6.73 -8.28
N GLN A 5 -4.40 -6.53 -9.55
CA GLN A 5 -4.62 -5.26 -10.26
C GLN A 5 -6.10 -4.94 -10.39
N GLU A 6 -6.92 -5.95 -10.72
CA GLU A 6 -8.37 -5.81 -10.77
C GLU A 6 -8.95 -5.50 -9.39
N CYS A 7 -8.54 -6.23 -8.35
CA CYS A 7 -8.93 -5.98 -6.96
C CYS A 7 -8.52 -4.58 -6.47
N TYR A 8 -7.38 -4.06 -6.89
CA TYR A 8 -6.94 -2.69 -6.57
C TYR A 8 -7.95 -1.65 -7.06
N THR A 9 -8.55 -1.84 -8.25
CA THR A 9 -9.59 -0.90 -8.75
C THR A 9 -10.86 -0.88 -7.92
N TYR A 10 -11.12 -1.93 -7.12
CA TYR A 10 -12.27 -1.99 -6.22
C TYR A 10 -12.01 -1.32 -4.88
N VAL A 11 -10.74 -1.03 -4.51
CA VAL A 11 -10.38 -0.38 -3.24
C VAL A 11 -11.02 1.01 -3.11
N ASP A 12 -11.25 1.71 -4.22
CA ASP A 12 -11.96 3.01 -4.21
C ASP A 12 -13.47 2.89 -4.39
N LYS A 13 -13.96 1.69 -4.73
CA LYS A 13 -15.39 1.39 -4.91
C LYS A 13 -16.00 0.70 -3.68
N THR A 14 -15.21 0.46 -2.63
CA THR A 14 -15.71 -0.15 -1.40
C THR A 14 -16.70 0.77 -0.70
N PRO A 15 -17.85 0.23 -0.24
CA PRO A 15 -18.93 1.04 0.33
C PRO A 15 -18.60 1.60 1.72
N ASP A 16 -17.71 0.95 2.46
CA ASP A 16 -17.38 1.30 3.84
C ASP A 16 -15.87 1.19 4.12
N LYS A 17 -15.40 2.01 5.07
CA LYS A 17 -13.98 2.12 5.45
C LYS A 17 -13.44 0.80 6.01
N GLU A 18 -14.24 0.05 6.75
CA GLU A 18 -13.84 -1.23 7.35
C GLU A 18 -13.58 -2.29 6.27
N THR A 19 -14.48 -2.39 5.27
CA THR A 19 -14.30 -3.28 4.11
C THR A 19 -13.11 -2.85 3.26
N LYS A 20 -12.88 -1.54 3.11
CA LYS A 20 -11.67 -1.01 2.45
C LYS A 20 -10.40 -1.50 3.12
N ILE A 21 -10.31 -1.36 4.45
CA ILE A 21 -9.15 -1.81 5.24
C ILE A 21 -8.98 -3.33 5.12
N LYS A 22 -10.03 -4.12 5.29
CA LYS A 22 -9.97 -5.59 5.17
C LYS A 22 -9.50 -6.05 3.79
N LEU A 23 -9.99 -5.41 2.72
CA LEU A 23 -9.55 -5.70 1.36
C LEU A 23 -8.06 -5.38 1.19
N ILE A 24 -7.62 -4.21 1.64
CA ILE A 24 -6.21 -3.80 1.58
C ILE A 24 -5.32 -4.79 2.34
N GLU A 25 -5.68 -5.18 3.56
CA GLU A 25 -4.92 -6.14 4.36
C GLU A 25 -4.84 -7.52 3.68
N THR A 26 -5.96 -7.99 3.14
CA THR A 26 -6.01 -9.25 2.37
C THR A 26 -5.09 -9.18 1.15
N LEU A 27 -5.14 -8.08 0.40
CA LEU A 27 -4.30 -7.87 -0.78
C LEU A 27 -2.81 -7.77 -0.39
N ARG A 28 -2.47 -7.10 0.72
CA ARG A 28 -1.09 -7.03 1.24
C ARG A 28 -0.56 -8.42 1.61
N SER A 29 -1.37 -9.26 2.24
CA SER A 29 -1.00 -10.64 2.59
C SER A 29 -0.75 -11.51 1.35
N ILE A 30 -1.65 -11.50 0.36
CA ILE A 30 -1.47 -12.35 -0.83
C ILE A 30 -0.35 -11.86 -1.77
N THR A 31 0.05 -10.59 -1.67
CA THR A 31 1.13 -9.99 -2.46
C THR A 31 2.50 -10.14 -1.81
N GLU A 32 2.56 -10.72 -0.60
CA GLU A 32 3.81 -10.97 0.11
C GLU A 32 4.75 -11.91 -0.64
N GLY A 33 6.02 -11.51 -0.73
CA GLY A 33 7.06 -12.27 -1.42
C GLY A 33 6.93 -12.34 -2.94
N LYS A 34 5.99 -11.61 -3.56
CA LYS A 34 5.74 -11.66 -5.01
C LYS A 34 6.26 -10.41 -5.70
N ILE A 35 7.42 -10.54 -6.35
CA ILE A 35 8.10 -9.44 -7.08
C ILE A 35 7.17 -8.77 -8.10
N TYR A 36 6.36 -9.54 -8.83
CA TYR A 36 5.47 -9.02 -9.89
C TYR A 36 4.31 -8.11 -9.43
N VAL A 37 4.11 -7.96 -8.11
CA VAL A 37 3.04 -7.15 -7.50
C VAL A 37 3.58 -6.27 -6.37
N GLU A 38 4.90 -6.03 -6.34
CA GLU A 38 5.55 -5.20 -5.33
C GLU A 38 5.08 -3.74 -5.38
N VAL A 39 4.80 -3.22 -6.59
CA VAL A 39 4.28 -1.87 -6.80
C VAL A 39 2.86 -1.73 -6.26
N GLU A 40 1.97 -2.67 -6.58
CA GLU A 40 0.61 -2.69 -6.05
C GLU A 40 0.60 -2.83 -4.53
N ARG A 41 1.48 -3.67 -3.97
CA ARG A 41 1.65 -3.78 -2.51
C ARG A 41 2.08 -2.45 -1.88
N ALA A 42 3.02 -1.74 -2.51
CA ALA A 42 3.48 -0.44 -2.03
C ALA A 42 2.33 0.58 -1.98
N ARG A 43 1.56 0.69 -3.06
CA ARG A 43 0.41 1.60 -3.17
C ARG A 43 -0.67 1.28 -2.13
N LEU A 44 -1.01 0.00 -1.97
CA LEU A 44 -1.98 -0.46 -0.98
C LEU A 44 -1.54 -0.12 0.45
N THR A 45 -0.26 -0.29 0.74
CA THR A 45 0.31 0.02 2.06
C THR A 45 0.34 1.52 2.33
N ASN A 46 0.65 2.35 1.32
CA ASN A 46 0.55 3.81 1.43
C ASN A 46 -0.90 4.27 1.73
N ILE A 47 -1.89 3.69 1.05
CA ILE A 47 -3.30 3.98 1.34
C ILE A 47 -3.66 3.60 2.78
N LEU A 48 -3.18 2.45 3.26
CA LEU A 48 -3.41 2.03 4.65
C LEU A 48 -2.75 2.98 5.65
N ALA A 49 -1.52 3.42 5.40
CA ALA A 49 -0.82 4.37 6.25
C ALA A 49 -1.61 5.68 6.36
N LYS A 50 -2.04 6.26 5.23
CA LYS A 50 -2.88 7.48 5.22
C LYS A 50 -4.19 7.31 5.98
N ILE A 51 -4.85 6.16 5.83
CA ILE A 51 -6.06 5.85 6.59
C ILE A 51 -5.81 5.87 8.11
N ARG A 52 -4.67 5.33 8.57
CA ARG A 52 -4.30 5.30 10.00
C ARG A 52 -3.88 6.68 10.49
N GLU A 53 -3.19 7.45 9.65
CA GLU A 53 -2.83 8.84 9.93
C GLU A 53 -4.07 9.73 10.10
N ASP A 54 -5.05 9.60 9.21
CA ASP A 54 -6.35 10.29 9.29
C ASP A 54 -7.16 9.92 10.56
N GLU A 55 -6.92 8.74 11.13
CA GLU A 55 -7.50 8.30 12.41
C GLU A 55 -6.75 8.85 13.64
N GLY A 56 -5.68 9.62 13.44
CA GLY A 56 -4.80 10.11 14.48
C GLY A 56 -3.75 9.10 14.94
N ASN A 57 -3.66 7.92 14.30
CA ASN A 57 -2.71 6.87 14.63
C ASN A 57 -1.39 7.03 13.84
N VAL A 58 -0.77 8.22 13.95
CA VAL A 58 0.43 8.60 13.19
C VAL A 58 1.60 7.63 13.41
N THR A 59 1.80 7.15 14.64
CA THR A 59 2.87 6.18 14.96
C THR A 59 2.71 4.87 14.20
N GLU A 60 1.46 4.38 14.08
CA GLU A 60 1.17 3.14 13.38
C GLU A 60 1.28 3.34 11.86
N ALA A 61 0.82 4.49 11.35
CA ALA A 61 1.01 4.89 9.96
C ALA A 61 2.49 4.92 9.55
N ALA A 62 3.32 5.57 10.37
CA ALA A 62 4.77 5.66 10.16
C ALA A 62 5.43 4.27 10.15
N LYS A 63 5.05 3.39 11.09
CA LYS A 63 5.54 2.01 11.13
C LYS A 63 5.17 1.23 9.86
N ILE A 64 3.91 1.32 9.43
CA ILE A 64 3.41 0.63 8.24
C ILE A 64 4.16 1.06 6.96
N ILE A 65 4.42 2.36 6.80
CA ILE A 65 5.09 2.86 5.59
C ILE A 65 6.59 2.57 5.60
N GLN A 66 7.23 2.57 6.77
CA GLN A 66 8.66 2.24 6.94
C GLN A 66 8.98 0.76 6.74
N GLU A 67 8.01 -0.15 6.90
CA GLU A 67 8.18 -1.58 6.58
C GLU A 67 8.41 -1.83 5.08
N LEU A 68 8.07 -0.88 4.20
CA LEU A 68 8.30 -0.99 2.77
C LEU A 68 9.71 -0.56 2.38
N GLN A 69 10.51 -1.50 1.88
CA GLN A 69 11.81 -1.22 1.27
C GLN A 69 11.66 -0.79 -0.21
N VAL A 70 10.94 0.30 -0.47
CA VAL A 70 10.62 0.78 -1.84
C VAL A 70 11.84 1.10 -2.70
N GLU A 71 12.98 1.40 -2.06
CA GLU A 71 14.28 1.58 -2.70
C GLU A 71 14.71 0.36 -3.52
N THR A 72 14.34 -0.84 -3.07
CA THR A 72 14.68 -2.11 -3.72
C THR A 72 13.79 -2.46 -4.92
N TYR A 73 12.65 -1.77 -5.11
CA TYR A 73 11.67 -2.13 -6.13
C TYR A 73 12.15 -1.69 -7.52
N GLY A 74 12.61 -2.64 -8.32
CA GLY A 74 13.18 -2.37 -9.64
C GLY A 74 12.14 -1.98 -10.69
N SER A 75 10.88 -2.37 -10.48
CA SER A 75 9.78 -2.17 -11.43
C SER A 75 8.97 -0.88 -11.21
N MET A 76 9.25 -0.15 -10.12
CA MET A 76 8.53 1.07 -9.75
C MET A 76 9.02 2.31 -10.52
N ASP A 77 8.10 3.22 -10.86
CA ASP A 77 8.46 4.50 -11.47
C ASP A 77 9.35 5.32 -10.53
N LYS A 78 10.34 6.03 -11.10
CA LYS A 78 11.32 6.79 -10.31
C LYS A 78 10.68 7.91 -9.50
N ARG A 79 9.66 8.60 -10.04
CA ARG A 79 8.98 9.69 -9.32
C ARG A 79 8.16 9.13 -8.18
N GLU A 80 7.35 8.11 -8.46
CA GLU A 80 6.55 7.43 -7.44
C GLU A 80 7.41 6.87 -6.30
N LYS A 81 8.56 6.27 -6.64
CA LYS A 81 9.52 5.80 -5.65
C LYS A 81 10.02 6.93 -4.75
N VAL A 82 10.39 8.07 -5.33
CA VAL A 82 10.87 9.23 -4.54
C VAL A 82 9.76 9.77 -3.63
N GLU A 83 8.53 9.89 -4.13
CA GLU A 83 7.39 10.32 -3.32
C GLU A 83 7.16 9.37 -2.13
N LEU A 84 7.20 8.06 -2.34
CA LEU A 84 7.05 7.08 -1.25
C LEU A 84 8.20 7.13 -0.24
N ILE A 85 9.43 7.40 -0.69
CA ILE A 85 10.57 7.59 0.22
C ILE A 85 10.39 8.86 1.05
N LEU A 86 9.88 9.94 0.45
CA LEU A 86 9.62 11.19 1.17
C LEU A 86 8.54 11.02 2.24
N GLU A 87 7.49 10.25 1.96
CA GLU A 87 6.43 9.96 2.95
C GLU A 87 6.91 9.08 4.12
N GLN A 88 8.11 8.47 4.03
CA GLN A 88 8.71 7.71 5.14
C GLN A 88 9.50 8.59 6.13
N MET A 89 9.76 9.86 5.80
CA MET A 89 10.58 10.81 6.57
C MET A 89 9.73 11.70 7.49
#